data_AF-A0AAE0DJ33-F1
#
_entry.id   AF-A0AAE0DJ33-F1
#
_cell.length_a   1.000
_cell.length_b   1.000
_cell.length_c   1.000
_cell.angle_alpha   90.00
_cell.angle_beta   90.00
_cell.angle_gamma   90.00
#
_symmetry.space_group_name_H-M   'P 1'
#
loop_
_entity.id
_entity.type
_entity.pdbx_description
1 polymer ?
#
loop_
_entity_poly.entity_id
_entity_poly.type
_entity_poly.pdbx_seq_one_letter_code
_entity_poly.pdbx_strand_id
1 'polypeptide(L)'
;MRDSDRPLQEMPEDSERQRVMQAPNRKEPWSRSQQPRERAMSGPRFEQTIMEYQPQPEAAIDLIHKQPVRWTKTRTVSCDGGGGPLGHPRIFINVDKPQICWCTYCGVPFAHEHHRKLLQSLPSTTYPLEPLGHPAEVPESQRVSDEPFGQR
;
A
#
# COMPACT_ATOMS: atom_id res chain seq x y z
N MET A 1 -26.37 -11.69 4.59
CA MET A 1 -26.51 -12.96 5.33
C MET A 1 -25.57 -13.96 4.69
N ARG A 2 -24.51 -14.38 5.38
CA ARG A 2 -23.72 -15.54 4.95
C ARG A 2 -24.58 -16.76 5.21
N ASP A 3 -24.68 -17.62 4.21
CA ASP A 3 -25.49 -18.83 4.21
C ASP A 3 -24.80 -19.85 5.14
N SER A 4 -25.19 -19.87 6.41
CA SER A 4 -24.45 -20.56 7.50
C SER A 4 -24.36 -22.08 7.35
N ASP A 5 -25.16 -22.67 6.46
CA ASP A 5 -25.32 -24.13 6.31
C ASP A 5 -24.55 -24.72 5.12
N ARG A 6 -23.70 -23.94 4.44
CA ARG A 6 -22.88 -24.47 3.33
C ARG A 6 -21.69 -25.28 3.86
N PRO A 7 -21.32 -26.40 3.19
CA PRO A 7 -20.13 -27.14 3.54
C PRO A 7 -18.88 -26.26 3.37
N LEU A 8 -18.01 -26.26 4.38
CA LEU A 8 -16.69 -25.61 4.36
C LEU A 8 -15.76 -26.40 3.43
N GLN A 9 -15.80 -26.09 2.15
CA GLN A 9 -15.00 -26.74 1.11
C GLN A 9 -14.37 -25.67 0.23
N GLU A 10 -13.05 -25.70 0.12
CA GLU A 10 -12.32 -24.85 -0.83
C GLU A 10 -12.17 -25.54 -2.19
N MET A 11 -12.10 -24.74 -3.25
CA MET A 11 -11.71 -25.22 -4.57
C MET A 11 -10.18 -25.34 -4.62
N PRO A 12 -9.62 -26.46 -5.13
CA PRO A 12 -8.17 -26.66 -5.20
C PRO A 12 -7.42 -25.57 -5.97
N GLU A 13 -8.02 -24.98 -7.00
CA GLU A 13 -7.39 -23.91 -7.80
C GLU A 13 -7.25 -22.61 -6.99
N ASP A 14 -8.27 -22.26 -6.20
CA ASP A 14 -8.25 -21.08 -5.35
C ASP A 14 -7.26 -21.23 -4.20
N SER A 15 -7.16 -22.42 -3.61
CA SER A 15 -6.22 -22.69 -2.53
C SER A 15 -4.77 -22.63 -3.02
N GLU A 16 -4.47 -23.19 -4.19
CA GLU A 16 -3.13 -23.09 -4.80
C GLU A 16 -2.79 -21.64 -5.16
N ARG A 17 -3.73 -20.88 -5.73
CA ARG A 17 -3.53 -19.45 -6.01
C ARG A 17 -3.16 -18.68 -4.74
N GLN A 18 -3.88 -18.90 -3.64
CA GLN A 18 -3.62 -18.24 -2.37
C GLN A 18 -2.33 -18.71 -1.69
N ARG A 19 -1.91 -19.96 -1.93
CA ARG A 19 -0.64 -20.51 -1.46
C ARG A 19 0.54 -19.86 -2.17
N VAL A 20 0.44 -19.61 -3.47
CA VAL A 20 1.54 -19.05 -4.28
C VAL A 20 1.64 -17.53 -4.15
N MET A 21 0.52 -16.82 -4.11
CA MET A 21 0.51 -15.35 -4.05
C MET A 21 0.98 -14.82 -2.69
N GLN A 22 2.07 -14.05 -2.63
CA GLN A 22 2.60 -13.50 -1.37
C GLN A 22 1.56 -12.68 -0.59
N ALA A 23 0.76 -11.88 -1.31
CA ALA A 23 -0.40 -11.13 -0.85
C ALA A 23 -1.46 -11.09 -1.97
N PRO A 24 -2.73 -10.72 -1.70
CA PRO A 24 -3.79 -10.74 -2.72
C PRO A 24 -3.46 -9.81 -3.91
N ASN A 25 -2.85 -8.65 -3.65
CA ASN A 25 -2.37 -7.70 -4.66
C ASN A 25 -0.95 -7.97 -5.20
N ARG A 26 -0.18 -8.90 -4.63
CA ARG A 26 1.25 -9.05 -4.94
C ARG A 26 1.73 -10.50 -4.92
N LYS A 27 2.30 -10.96 -6.05
CA LYS A 27 2.88 -12.31 -6.15
C LYS A 27 4.24 -12.44 -5.47
N GLU A 28 5.12 -11.49 -5.72
CA GLU A 28 6.55 -11.59 -5.37
C GLU A 28 6.88 -11.05 -3.98
N PRO A 29 7.93 -11.58 -3.31
CA PRO A 29 8.43 -10.98 -2.07
C PRO A 29 8.94 -9.54 -2.28
N TRP A 30 9.06 -8.80 -1.19
CA TRP A 30 9.50 -7.39 -1.17
C TRP A 30 10.65 -7.11 -0.19
N SER A 31 11.20 -8.15 0.43
CA SER A 31 12.43 -8.04 1.21
C SER A 31 13.37 -9.22 0.93
N ARG A 32 14.68 -8.99 1.07
CA ARG A 32 15.72 -9.98 0.73
C ARG A 32 15.64 -11.27 1.54
N SER A 33 15.20 -11.17 2.80
CA SER A 33 15.09 -12.29 3.73
C SER A 33 13.68 -12.90 3.78
N GLN A 34 12.71 -12.35 3.04
CA GLN A 34 11.35 -12.88 3.02
C GLN A 34 11.30 -14.19 2.26
N GLN A 35 10.73 -15.22 2.89
CA GLN A 35 10.46 -16.49 2.21
C GLN A 35 9.23 -16.35 1.30
N PRO A 36 9.28 -16.86 0.05
CA PRO A 36 8.09 -16.96 -0.79
C PRO A 36 7.00 -17.79 -0.12
N ARG A 37 5.75 -17.33 -0.22
CA ARG A 37 4.60 -17.97 0.42
C ARG A 37 4.41 -19.43 0.01
N GLU A 38 4.67 -19.77 -1.25
CA GLU A 38 4.64 -21.15 -1.77
C GLU A 38 5.49 -22.11 -0.91
N ARG A 39 6.65 -21.65 -0.43
CA ARG A 39 7.53 -22.44 0.44
C ARG A 39 7.08 -22.38 1.90
N ALA A 40 6.67 -21.21 2.36
CA ALA A 40 6.28 -20.99 3.77
C ALA A 40 4.97 -21.70 4.16
N MET A 41 4.02 -21.81 3.23
CA MET A 41 2.71 -22.45 3.40
C MET A 41 2.70 -23.89 2.89
N SER A 42 3.75 -24.66 3.23
CA SER A 42 3.91 -26.06 2.81
C SER A 42 4.13 -26.98 4.01
N GLY A 43 3.85 -28.28 3.81
CA GLY A 43 4.09 -29.33 4.79
C GLY A 43 2.87 -29.66 5.67
N PRO A 44 3.04 -30.59 6.63
CA PRO A 44 1.92 -31.25 7.32
C PRO A 44 0.99 -30.32 8.10
N ARG A 45 1.43 -29.12 8.46
CA ARG A 45 0.61 -28.13 9.19
C ARG A 45 -0.42 -27.42 8.31
N PHE A 46 -0.23 -27.44 7.00
CA PHE A 46 -1.14 -26.85 6.02
C PHE A 46 -1.95 -27.93 5.27
N GLU A 47 -1.65 -29.20 5.51
CA GLU A 47 -2.48 -30.31 5.04
C GLU A 47 -3.87 -30.20 5.66
N GLN A 48 -4.92 -30.31 4.85
CA GLN A 48 -6.33 -30.14 5.27
C GLN A 48 -6.64 -28.76 5.90
N THR A 49 -5.83 -27.74 5.64
CA THR A 49 -6.10 -26.36 6.05
C THR A 49 -6.77 -25.60 4.93
N ILE A 50 -7.91 -24.96 5.20
CA ILE A 50 -8.57 -24.08 4.23
C ILE A 50 -7.79 -22.77 4.15
N MET A 51 -7.23 -22.50 2.97
CA MET A 51 -6.35 -21.36 2.72
C MET A 51 -7.11 -20.03 2.76
N GLU A 52 -8.39 -20.02 2.36
CA GLU A 52 -9.26 -18.83 2.33
C GLU A 52 -9.35 -18.13 3.68
N TYR A 53 -9.30 -18.89 4.77
CA TYR A 53 -9.42 -18.37 6.13
C TYR A 53 -8.08 -18.07 6.78
N GLN A 54 -6.96 -18.33 6.11
CA GLN A 54 -5.64 -17.99 6.63
C GLN A 54 -5.35 -16.49 6.43
N PRO A 55 -4.64 -15.84 7.37
CA PRO A 55 -4.26 -14.44 7.20
C PRO A 55 -3.48 -14.19 5.90
N GLN A 56 -4.03 -13.31 5.06
CA GLN A 56 -3.40 -12.87 3.82
C GLN A 56 -3.73 -11.40 3.55
N PRO A 57 -3.18 -10.46 4.34
CA PRO A 57 -3.42 -9.04 4.15
C PRO A 57 -2.81 -8.53 2.84
N GLU A 58 -3.36 -7.43 2.34
CA GLU A 58 -2.82 -6.69 1.19
C GLU A 58 -1.39 -6.19 1.46
N ALA A 59 -0.52 -6.28 0.45
CA ALA A 59 0.84 -5.78 0.55
C ALA A 59 0.83 -4.25 0.49
N ALA A 60 1.24 -3.61 1.60
CA ALA A 60 1.28 -2.15 1.73
C ALA A 60 2.20 -1.48 0.70
N ILE A 61 3.25 -2.16 0.24
CA ILE A 61 4.15 -1.66 -0.81
C ILE A 61 3.39 -1.35 -2.10
N ASP A 62 2.44 -2.18 -2.52
CA ASP A 62 1.69 -1.92 -3.75
C ASP A 62 0.54 -0.93 -3.51
N LEU A 63 0.07 -0.78 -2.27
CA LEU A 63 -0.93 0.24 -1.91
C LEU A 63 -0.33 1.65 -1.86
N ILE A 64 0.90 1.82 -1.36
CA ILE A 64 1.53 3.14 -1.27
C ILE A 64 1.90 3.71 -2.65
N HIS A 65 2.25 2.84 -3.60
CA HIS A 65 2.51 3.24 -4.99
C HIS A 65 1.25 3.64 -5.76
N LYS A 66 0.06 3.49 -5.18
CA LYS A 66 -1.19 4.02 -5.75
C LYS A 66 -1.47 5.44 -5.28
N GLN A 67 -0.75 5.95 -4.28
CA GLN A 67 -0.93 7.32 -3.80
C GLN A 67 -0.38 8.32 -4.81
N PRO A 68 -1.14 9.37 -5.14
CA PRO A 68 -0.65 10.43 -6.01
C PRO A 68 0.39 11.29 -5.30
N VAL A 69 1.32 11.85 -6.08
CA VAL A 69 2.29 12.84 -5.62
C VAL A 69 1.56 14.09 -5.12
N ARG A 70 1.84 14.49 -3.87
CA ARG A 70 1.38 15.76 -3.30
C ARG A 70 2.32 16.88 -3.70
N TRP A 71 1.79 17.81 -4.48
CA TRP A 71 2.54 18.94 -5.00
C TRP A 71 2.58 20.08 -3.99
N THR A 72 3.77 20.66 -3.80
CA THR A 72 3.93 21.84 -2.95
C THR A 72 4.65 22.97 -3.69
N LYS A 73 4.35 24.21 -3.27
CA LYS A 73 5.06 25.43 -3.68
C LYS A 73 6.21 25.78 -2.75
N THR A 74 6.34 25.08 -1.62
CA THR A 74 7.38 25.33 -0.63
C THR A 74 8.51 24.33 -0.77
N ARG A 75 9.72 24.80 -0.48
CA ARG A 75 10.96 24.02 -0.47
C ARG A 75 10.99 22.88 0.56
N THR A 76 10.22 23.02 1.63
CA THR A 76 10.12 22.03 2.71
C THR A 76 8.66 21.72 2.99
N VAL A 77 8.33 20.45 3.19
CA VAL A 77 6.99 19.97 3.58
C VAL A 77 7.04 19.41 5.00
N SER A 78 6.04 19.71 5.81
CA SER A 78 5.82 19.04 7.09
C SER A 78 4.85 17.86 6.93
N CYS A 79 5.22 16.68 7.42
CA CYS A 79 4.36 15.50 7.42
C CYS A 79 4.30 14.92 8.84
N ASP A 80 3.09 14.71 9.35
CA ASP A 80 2.79 14.05 10.62
C ASP A 80 1.91 12.80 10.43
N GLY A 81 1.65 12.40 9.20
CA GLY A 81 0.86 11.20 8.90
C GLY A 81 -0.65 11.34 9.08
N GLY A 82 -1.16 12.56 9.32
CA GLY A 82 -2.59 12.80 9.52
C GLY A 82 -3.06 12.55 10.95
N GLY A 83 -4.27 13.04 11.30
CA GLY A 83 -4.88 12.79 12.61
C GLY A 83 -4.14 13.38 13.82
N GLY A 84 -3.15 14.26 13.61
CA GLY A 84 -2.37 14.89 14.68
C GLY A 84 -1.58 13.85 15.49
N PRO A 85 -1.89 13.61 16.78
CA PRO A 85 -1.19 12.62 17.60
C PRO A 85 -1.43 11.15 17.19
N LEU A 86 -2.42 10.87 16.33
CA LEU A 86 -2.70 9.52 15.84
C LEU A 86 -1.79 9.10 14.67
N GLY A 87 -1.07 10.04 14.07
CA GLY A 87 -0.10 9.78 13.02
C GLY A 87 1.29 9.44 13.57
N HIS A 88 2.32 9.90 12.88
CA HIS A 88 3.72 9.72 13.25
C HIS A 88 4.35 11.04 13.72
N PRO A 89 5.54 11.01 14.36
CA PRO A 89 6.24 12.24 14.71
C PRO A 89 6.39 13.16 13.51
N ARG A 90 6.09 14.45 13.69
CA ARG A 90 6.20 15.44 12.62
C ARG A 90 7.63 15.50 12.10
N ILE A 91 7.81 15.24 10.81
CA ILE A 91 9.08 15.42 10.11
C ILE A 91 8.98 16.50 9.05
N PHE A 92 10.14 17.00 8.66
CA PHE A 92 10.29 17.98 7.59
C PHE A 92 11.08 17.36 6.43
N ILE A 93 10.47 17.35 5.25
CA ILE A 93 10.99 16.71 4.04
C ILE A 93 11.44 17.82 3.08
N ASN A 94 12.70 17.75 2.62
CA ASN A 94 13.21 18.66 1.60
C ASN A 94 12.77 18.19 0.20
N VAL A 95 12.13 19.08 -0.56
CA VAL A 95 11.63 18.81 -1.92
C VAL A 95 12.32 19.65 -2.99
N ASP A 96 13.45 20.28 -2.68
CA ASP A 96 14.23 21.08 -3.64
C ASP A 96 14.72 20.32 -4.86
N LYS A 97 15.02 19.04 -4.67
CA LYS A 97 15.60 18.24 -5.73
C LYS A 97 14.53 17.96 -6.79
N PRO A 98 14.92 17.84 -8.07
CA PRO A 98 14.01 17.50 -9.16
C PRO A 98 13.60 16.02 -9.14
N GLN A 99 13.05 15.56 -8.02
CA GLN A 99 12.65 14.18 -7.77
C GLN A 99 11.42 14.14 -6.85
N ILE A 100 10.78 12.98 -6.81
CA ILE A 100 9.75 12.70 -5.80
C ILE A 100 10.47 12.34 -4.50
N CYS A 101 10.13 13.03 -3.42
CA CYS A 101 10.61 12.77 -2.07
C CYS A 101 9.48 12.19 -1.24
N TRP A 102 9.71 11.09 -0.53
CA TRP A 102 8.66 10.43 0.27
C TRP A 102 8.90 10.62 1.77
N CYS A 103 7.81 10.57 2.53
CA CYS A 103 7.89 10.49 3.99
C CYS A 103 8.49 9.14 4.41
N THR A 104 9.43 9.15 5.34
CA THR A 104 10.10 7.93 5.84
C THR A 104 9.22 7.07 6.75
N TYR A 105 8.09 7.61 7.24
CA TYR A 105 7.14 6.89 8.07
C TYR A 105 6.00 6.32 7.23
N CYS A 106 5.16 7.19 6.65
CA CYS A 106 3.96 6.76 5.93
C CYS A 106 4.19 6.46 4.43
N GLY A 107 5.34 6.84 3.87
CA GLY A 107 5.67 6.61 2.46
C GLY A 107 4.96 7.55 1.47
N VAL A 108 4.16 8.51 1.96
CA VAL A 108 3.43 9.45 1.09
C VAL A 108 4.42 10.26 0.24
N PRO A 109 4.22 10.33 -1.08
CA PRO A 109 5.10 11.05 -2.00
C PRO A 109 4.79 12.56 -2.06
N PHE A 110 5.85 13.37 -2.09
CA PHE A 110 5.82 14.82 -2.24
C PHE A 110 6.77 15.27 -3.35
N ALA A 111 6.42 16.35 -4.05
CA ALA A 111 7.33 16.98 -5.01
C ALA A 111 7.07 18.49 -5.11
N HIS A 112 8.09 19.24 -5.50
CA HIS A 112 7.97 20.68 -5.71
C HIS A 112 7.37 21.00 -7.09
N GLU A 113 6.39 21.91 -7.14
CA GLU A 113 5.69 22.29 -8.38
C GLU A 113 6.63 22.79 -9.48
N HIS A 114 7.71 23.49 -9.11
CA HIS A 114 8.75 23.95 -10.04
C HIS A 114 9.29 22.81 -10.94
N HIS A 115 9.40 21.60 -10.40
CA HIS A 115 9.94 20.44 -11.12
C HIS A 115 8.87 19.59 -11.81
N ARG A 116 7.60 20.02 -11.79
CA ARG A 116 6.46 19.26 -12.34
C ARG A 116 6.64 18.92 -13.81
N LYS A 117 7.07 19.88 -14.63
CA LYS A 117 7.31 19.67 -16.07
C LYS A 117 8.38 18.61 -16.33
N LEU A 118 9.45 18.61 -15.53
CA LEU A 118 10.50 17.60 -15.66
C LEU A 118 9.97 16.22 -15.25
N LEU A 119 9.29 16.11 -14.11
CA LEU A 119 8.75 14.84 -13.65
C LEU A 119 7.71 14.26 -14.63
N GLN A 120 6.90 15.10 -15.27
CA GLN A 120 5.97 14.71 -16.32
C GLN A 120 6.65 14.27 -17.62
N SER A 121 7.87 14.76 -17.88
CA SER A 121 8.65 14.36 -19.08
C SER A 121 9.33 13.01 -18.93
N LEU A 122 9.42 12.46 -17.72
CA LEU A 122 10.01 11.15 -17.48
C LEU A 122 9.10 10.06 -18.08
N PRO A 123 9.67 8.98 -18.65
CA PRO A 123 8.89 7.92 -19.28
C PRO A 123 8.00 7.17 -18.28
N SER A 124 8.40 7.11 -17.02
CA SER A 124 7.65 6.53 -15.92
C SER A 124 8.14 7.10 -14.59
N THR A 125 7.22 7.24 -13.64
CA THR A 125 7.49 7.66 -12.27
C THR A 125 7.06 6.58 -11.30
N THR A 126 7.76 6.47 -10.17
CA THR A 126 7.46 5.49 -9.12
C THR A 126 6.05 5.66 -8.55
N TYR A 127 5.58 6.91 -8.44
CA TYR A 127 4.24 7.25 -7.97
C TYR A 127 3.45 7.97 -9.07
N PRO A 128 2.11 7.79 -9.13
CA PRO A 128 1.23 8.57 -9.99
C PRO A 128 1.38 10.07 -9.72
N LEU A 129 1.51 10.88 -10.78
CA LEU A 129 1.63 12.33 -10.63
C LEU A 129 0.29 13.03 -10.35
N GLU A 130 -0.81 12.35 -10.66
CA GLU A 130 -2.19 12.81 -10.49
C GLU A 130 -3.03 11.69 -9.86
N PRO A 131 -4.13 12.02 -9.14
CA PRO A 131 -5.03 11.04 -8.55
C PRO A 131 -5.67 10.15 -9.63
N LEU A 132 -5.70 8.84 -9.41
CA LEU A 132 -6.30 7.88 -10.33
C LEU A 132 -7.70 7.45 -9.86
N GLY A 133 -8.15 7.91 -8.68
CA GLY A 133 -9.42 7.53 -8.08
C GLY A 133 -9.43 6.09 -7.55
N HIS A 134 -8.26 5.51 -7.29
CA HIS A 134 -8.17 4.18 -6.72
C HIS A 134 -8.69 4.17 -5.27
N PRO A 135 -9.46 3.16 -4.82
CA PRO A 135 -10.08 3.14 -3.48
C PRO A 135 -9.08 3.17 -2.30
N ALA A 136 -7.82 2.81 -2.57
CA ALA A 136 -6.74 2.91 -1.60
C ALA A 136 -6.13 4.32 -1.49
N GLU A 137 -6.42 5.23 -2.42
CA GLU A 137 -5.95 6.61 -2.36
C GLU A 137 -6.50 7.31 -1.13
N VAL A 138 -5.64 8.05 -0.44
CA VAL A 138 -6.01 8.76 0.78
C VAL A 138 -5.97 10.27 0.55
N PRO A 139 -7.01 11.00 0.97
CA PRO A 139 -7.09 12.43 0.74
C PRO A 139 -5.91 13.16 1.40
N GLU A 140 -5.60 14.35 0.90
CA GLU A 140 -4.48 15.14 1.40
C GLU A 140 -4.64 15.47 2.89
N SER A 141 -5.84 15.90 3.29
CA SER A 141 -6.26 16.01 4.67
C SER A 141 -6.90 14.70 5.13
N GLN A 142 -6.16 13.91 5.89
CA GLN A 142 -6.68 12.72 6.54
C GLN A 142 -7.48 13.16 7.78
N ARG A 143 -8.81 13.09 7.67
CA ARG A 143 -9.74 13.33 8.78
C ARG A 143 -10.15 11.99 9.37
N VAL A 144 -10.16 11.91 10.69
CA VAL A 144 -10.73 10.77 11.43
C VAL A 144 -12.20 10.65 11.05
N SER A 145 -12.58 9.57 10.39
CA SER A 145 -13.95 9.29 9.95
C SER A 145 -14.29 7.81 10.16
N ASP A 146 -15.58 7.49 10.25
CA ASP A 146 -16.08 6.12 10.46
C ASP A 146 -16.12 5.29 9.16
N GLU A 147 -15.68 5.84 8.03
CA GLU A 147 -15.73 5.16 6.73
C GLU A 147 -14.62 4.10 6.59
N PRO A 148 -14.91 2.93 5.98
CA PRO A 148 -13.87 1.95 5.68
C PRO A 148 -12.83 2.57 4.72
N PHE A 149 -11.56 2.56 5.13
CA PHE A 149 -10.41 3.26 4.51
C PHE A 149 -10.37 4.79 4.68
N GLY A 150 -11.38 5.38 5.32
CA GLY A 150 -11.26 6.70 5.94
C GLY A 150 -10.23 6.60 7.06
N GLN A 151 -9.12 7.32 6.94
CA GLN A 151 -8.01 7.12 7.87
C GLN A 151 -8.44 7.46 9.30
N ARG A 152 -8.26 6.49 10.18
CA ARG A 152 -8.43 6.59 11.64
C ARG A 152 -7.48 7.61 12.25
#